data_AF-A0A6J4JKU9-F1
#
_entry.id   AF-A0A6J4JKU9-F1
#
_cell.length_a   1.000
_cell.length_b   1.000
_cell.length_c   1.000
_cell.angle_alpha   90.00
_cell.angle_beta   90.00
_cell.angle_gamma   90.00
#
_symmetry.space_group_name_H-M   'P 1'
#
loop_
_entity.id
_entity.type
_entity.pdbx_description
1 polymer ?
#
loop_
_entity_poly.entity_id
_entity_poly.type
_entity_poly.pdbx_seq_one_letter_code
_entity_poly.pdbx_strand_id
1 'polypeptide(L)'
;MRFSEAFRETIFRFRLKGISLARRSGLTPKQISTFQNGGNLRIDSVEKILEALPKPAKAYMLSLVAQDETQNPPIMGKNPDQEMED
;
A
#
# COMPACT_ATOMS: atom_id res chain seq x y z
N MET A 1 1.32 -5.65 0.97
CA MET A 1 -0.08 -5.27 1.35
C MET A 1 -0.92 -4.99 0.10
N ARG A 2 -2.25 -5.19 0.09
CA ARG A 2 -3.09 -4.78 -1.06
C ARG A 2 -3.28 -3.26 -1.13
N PHE A 3 -3.54 -2.72 -2.32
CA PHE A 3 -3.74 -1.28 -2.52
C PHE A 3 -4.86 -0.67 -1.66
N SER A 4 -5.99 -1.36 -1.51
CA SER A 4 -7.12 -0.90 -0.70
C SER A 4 -6.78 -0.82 0.80
N GLU A 5 -6.02 -1.78 1.31
CA GLU A 5 -5.52 -1.81 2.68
C GLU A 5 -4.49 -0.70 2.92
N ALA A 6 -3.53 -0.55 2.02
CA ALA A 6 -2.52 0.51 2.08
C ALA A 6 -3.17 1.90 2.03
N PHE A 7 -4.21 2.06 1.22
CA PHE A 7 -4.98 3.28 1.16
C PHE A 7 -5.72 3.58 2.47
N ARG A 8 -6.41 2.58 3.05
CA ARG A 8 -7.09 2.72 4.34
C ARG A 8 -6.13 3.15 5.44
N GLU A 9 -4.98 2.48 5.53
CA GLU A 9 -3.93 2.80 6.50
C GLU A 9 -3.37 4.22 6.28
N THR A 10 -3.15 4.60 5.02
CA THR A 10 -2.68 5.95 4.66
C THR A 10 -3.69 7.03 5.06
N ILE A 11 -4.99 6.82 4.80
CA ILE A 11 -6.04 7.74 5.23
C ILE A 11 -6.03 7.93 6.74
N PHE A 12 -5.93 6.83 7.49
CA PHE A 12 -5.91 6.85 8.95
C PHE A 12 -4.69 7.62 9.48
N ARG A 13 -3.49 7.25 9.04
CA ARG A 13 -2.22 7.86 9.49
C ARG A 13 -2.14 9.36 9.19
N PHE A 14 -2.59 9.78 8.01
CA PHE A 14 -2.54 11.19 7.58
C PHE A 14 -3.81 11.98 7.89
N ARG A 15 -4.79 11.38 8.58
CA ARG A 15 -6.09 12.00 8.95
C ARG A 15 -6.79 12.63 7.74
N LEU A 16 -6.75 11.95 6.59
CA LEU A 16 -7.31 12.45 5.35
C LEU A 16 -8.83 12.27 5.34
N LYS A 17 -9.55 13.27 4.80
CA LYS A 17 -11.01 13.17 4.62
C LYS A 17 -11.33 12.58 3.25
N GLY A 18 -12.10 11.49 3.22
CA GLY A 18 -12.53 10.83 1.98
C GLY A 18 -13.25 11.77 1.00
N ILE A 19 -14.07 12.70 1.51
CA ILE A 19 -14.76 13.72 0.70
C ILE A 19 -13.76 14.64 -0.03
N SER A 20 -12.67 15.03 0.65
CA SER A 20 -11.63 15.89 0.06
C SER A 20 -10.85 15.14 -1.02
N LEU A 21 -10.58 13.85 -0.81
CA LEU A 21 -9.92 13.00 -1.80
C LEU A 21 -10.82 12.74 -3.02
N ALA A 22 -12.12 12.52 -2.82
CA ALA A 22 -13.10 12.40 -3.88
C ALA A 22 -13.07 13.63 -4.80
N ARG A 23 -13.16 14.84 -4.20
CA ARG A 23 -13.10 16.10 -4.95
C ARG A 23 -11.79 16.28 -5.73
N ARG A 24 -10.64 15.95 -5.14
CA ARG A 24 -9.32 16.13 -5.78
C ARG A 24 -9.01 15.10 -6.86
N SER A 25 -9.50 13.86 -6.71
CA SER A 25 -9.30 12.77 -7.66
C SER A 25 -10.32 12.75 -8.79
N GLY A 26 -11.41 13.50 -8.67
CA GLY A 26 -12.55 13.42 -9.59
C GLY A 26 -13.39 12.14 -9.44
N LEU A 27 -13.18 11.39 -8.35
CA LEU A 27 -13.96 10.19 -8.03
C LEU A 27 -15.15 10.53 -7.14
N THR A 28 -16.15 9.67 -7.15
CA THR A 28 -17.31 9.81 -6.25
C THR A 28 -16.93 9.43 -4.81
N PRO A 29 -17.59 10.02 -3.79
CA PRO A 29 -17.41 9.59 -2.40
C PRO A 29 -17.68 8.09 -2.19
N LYS A 30 -18.61 7.52 -2.97
CA LYS A 30 -18.90 6.08 -2.97
C LYS A 30 -17.70 5.27 -3.43
N GLN A 31 -17.03 5.64 -4.53
CA GLN A 31 -15.83 4.94 -5.00
C GLN A 31 -14.69 5.00 -3.97
N ILE A 32 -14.48 6.16 -3.34
CA ILE A 32 -13.48 6.31 -2.27
C ILE A 32 -13.82 5.40 -1.08
N SER A 33 -15.07 5.42 -0.62
CA SER A 33 -15.51 4.59 0.50
C SER A 33 -15.42 3.09 0.18
N THR A 34 -15.84 2.68 -1.01
CA THR A 34 -15.73 1.30 -1.48
C THR A 34 -14.28 0.83 -1.48
N PHE A 35 -13.37 1.65 -2.00
CA PHE A 35 -11.94 1.31 -2.04
C PHE A 35 -11.30 1.26 -0.65
N GLN A 36 -11.64 2.22 0.23
CA GLN A 36 -11.21 2.22 1.63
C GLN A 36 -11.66 0.96 2.38
N ASN A 37 -12.81 0.40 2.01
CA ASN A 37 -13.39 -0.80 2.63
C ASN A 37 -12.96 -2.10 1.94
N GLY A 38 -11.94 -2.08 1.09
CA GLY A 38 -11.39 -3.29 0.45
C GLY A 38 -11.95 -3.59 -0.94
N GLY A 39 -12.87 -2.78 -1.46
CA GLY A 39 -13.40 -2.93 -2.81
C GLY A 39 -12.35 -2.61 -3.87
N ASN A 40 -12.48 -3.25 -5.04
CA ASN A 40 -11.57 -3.02 -6.15
C ASN A 40 -11.96 -1.77 -6.95
N LEU A 41 -10.95 -1.08 -7.47
CA LEU A 41 -11.10 -0.01 -8.45
C LEU A 41 -10.32 -0.37 -9.73
N ARG A 42 -10.72 0.25 -10.84
CA ARG A 42 -9.91 0.22 -12.06
C ARG A 42 -8.59 0.96 -11.83
N ILE A 43 -7.57 0.57 -12.58
CA ILE A 43 -6.21 1.12 -12.41
C ILE A 43 -6.17 2.65 -12.57
N ASP A 44 -6.89 3.19 -13.55
CA ASP A 44 -7.00 4.64 -13.78
C ASP A 44 -7.57 5.40 -12.57
N SER A 45 -8.47 4.76 -11.82
CA SER A 45 -9.06 5.32 -10.61
C SER A 45 -8.08 5.26 -9.45
N VAL A 46 -7.26 4.22 -9.36
CA VAL A 46 -6.17 4.13 -8.36
C VAL A 46 -5.10 5.20 -8.62
N GLU A 47 -4.71 5.41 -9.87
CA GLU A 47 -3.78 6.48 -10.26
C GLU A 47 -4.30 7.86 -9.84
N LYS A 48 -5.58 8.16 -10.13
CA LYS A 48 -6.22 9.41 -9.70
C LYS A 48 -6.20 9.60 -8.18
N ILE A 49 -6.37 8.53 -7.42
CA ILE A 49 -6.25 8.58 -5.95
C ILE A 49 -4.82 8.91 -5.54
N LEU A 50 -3.83 8.24 -6.14
CA LEU A 50 -2.41 8.47 -5.84
C LEU A 50 -1.99 9.91 -6.14
N GLU A 51 -2.46 10.50 -7.24
CA GLU A 51 -2.22 11.92 -7.57
C GLU A 51 -2.98 12.89 -6.66
N ALA A 52 -4.13 12.48 -6.12
CA ALA A 52 -4.89 13.26 -5.16
C ALA A 52 -4.31 13.20 -3.73
N LEU A 53 -3.34 12.35 -3.44
CA LEU A 53 -2.69 12.31 -2.14
C LEU A 53 -1.65 13.44 -1.99
N PRO A 54 -1.44 13.97 -0.76
CA PRO A 54 -0.22 14.72 -0.47
C PRO A 54 1.02 13.88 -0.76
N LYS A 55 2.12 14.49 -1.26
CA LYS A 55 3.38 13.80 -1.57
C LYS A 55 3.85 12.80 -0.49
N PRO A 56 3.92 13.16 0.81
CA PRO A 56 4.34 12.22 1.83
C PRO A 56 3.35 11.06 2.05
N ALA A 57 2.05 11.28 1.86
CA ALA A 57 1.04 10.22 1.94
C ALA A 57 1.11 9.27 0.74
N LYS A 58 1.36 9.81 -0.47
CA LYS A 58 1.58 9.00 -1.69
C LYS A 58 2.79 8.07 -1.51
N ALA A 59 3.92 8.61 -1.06
CA ALA A 59 5.13 7.83 -0.81
C ALA A 59 4.90 6.73 0.24
N TYR A 60 4.21 7.06 1.33
CA TYR A 60 3.85 6.10 2.37
C TYR A 60 2.93 4.99 1.87
N MET A 61 1.89 5.33 1.11
CA MET A 61 0.99 4.33 0.54
C MET A 61 1.74 3.36 -0.38
N LEU A 62 2.62 3.89 -1.24
CA LEU A 62 3.42 3.07 -2.15
C LEU A 62 4.43 2.20 -1.39
N SER A 63 5.01 2.68 -0.30
CA SER A 63 5.92 1.84 0.51
C SER A 63 5.19 0.71 1.23
N LEU A 64 3.93 0.90 1.64
CA LEU A 64 3.10 -0.18 2.20
C LEU A 64 2.75 -1.24 1.15
N VAL A 65 2.47 -0.82 -0.09
CA VAL A 65 2.21 -1.75 -1.19
C VAL A 65 3.48 -2.53 -1.56
N ALA A 66 4.62 -1.84 -1.62
CA ALA A 66 5.92 -2.44 -1.95
C ALA A 66 6.51 -3.32 -0.83
N GLN A 67 6.00 -3.21 0.39
CA GLN A 67 6.32 -4.16 1.46
C GLN A 67 5.65 -5.51 1.14
N ASP A 68 6.45 -6.35 0.50
CA ASP A 68 6.29 -7.80 0.45
C ASP A 68 6.56 -8.37 1.86
N GLU A 69 6.16 -9.61 2.12
CA GLU A 69 6.33 -10.31 3.41
C GLU A 69 7.80 -10.58 3.80
N THR A 70 8.70 -9.59 3.75
CA THR A 70 10.06 -9.66 4.30
C THR A 70 10.07 -9.60 5.83
N GLN A 71 9.21 -10.40 6.47
CA GLN A 71 9.41 -10.91 7.83
C GLN A 71 9.88 -12.38 7.84
N ASN A 72 10.21 -12.98 6.70
CA ASN A 72 11.18 -14.08 6.67
C ASN A 72 12.56 -13.50 6.40
N PRO A 73 13.50 -13.46 7.37
CA PRO A 73 14.88 -13.14 7.08
C PRO A 73 15.42 -14.14 6.04
N PRO A 74 16.32 -13.73 5.14
CA PRO A 74 17.02 -14.68 4.30
C PRO A 74 17.66 -15.72 5.22
N ILE A 75 17.51 -17.01 4.89
CA ILE A 75 18.36 -18.06 5.47
C ILE A 75 19.78 -17.78 4.98
N MET A 76 20.47 -16.88 5.67
CA MET A 76 21.90 -16.67 5.55
C MET A 76 22.52 -17.78 6.39
N GLY A 77 23.05 -18.80 5.71
CA GLY A 77 23.91 -19.82 6.33
C GLY A 77 23.32 -21.22 6.35
N LYS A 78 23.49 -21.94 5.24
CA LYS A 78 24.20 -23.22 5.30
C LYS A 78 25.24 -23.21 4.18
N ASN A 79 26.49 -22.92 4.55
CA ASN A 79 27.63 -23.35 3.72
C ASN A 79 27.54 -24.87 3.57
N PRO A 80 27.60 -25.43 2.35
CA PRO A 80 27.50 -26.88 2.18
C PRO A 80 28.81 -27.65 2.48
N ASP A 81 29.91 -27.02 2.93
CA ASP A 81 31.24 -27.66 2.85
C ASP A 81 32.13 -27.64 4.11
N GLN A 82 31.59 -27.63 5.33
CA GLN A 82 32.34 -27.97 6.56
C GLN A 82 31.31 -28.58 7.53
N GLU A 83 31.29 -29.84 7.95
CA GLU A 83 32.36 -30.72 8.43
C GLU A 83 32.02 -32.18 8.03
N MET A 84 32.97 -32.87 7.39
CA MET A 84 33.12 -34.32 7.56
C MET A 84 34.52 -34.53 8.10
N GLU A 85 34.60 -34.58 9.43
CA GLU A 85 35.62 -35.38 10.11
C GLU A 85 35.27 -36.85 9.87
N ASP A 86 36.16 -37.57 9.21
CA ASP A 86 36.71 -38.88 9.63
C ASP A 86 37.94 -39.22 8.76
#